data_AF-A0A0S9S816-F1
#
_entry.id   AF-A0A0S9S816-F1
#
_cell.length_a   1.000
_cell.length_b   1.000
_cell.length_c   1.000
_cell.angle_alpha   90.00
_cell.angle_beta   90.00
_cell.angle_gamma   90.00
#
_symmetry.space_group_name_H-M   'P 1'
#
loop_
_entity.id
_entity.type
_entity.pdbx_description
1 polymer ?
#
loop_
_entity_poly.entity_id
_entity_poly.type
_entity_poly.pdbx_seq_one_letter_code
_entity_poly.pdbx_strand_id
1 'polypeptide(L)' 'MSDLDSLLERLKDAQRTLILEAAKIAMLPPDSMLRRIADLENTIAAVEALIEEQAHRRGRAAE' A
#
# COMPACT_ATOMS: atom_id res chain seq x y z
N MET A 1 -11.21 10.01 8.76
CA MET A 1 -10.27 9.43 7.78
C MET A 1 -10.45 10.14 6.47
N SER A 2 -9.35 10.50 5.78
CA SER A 2 -9.40 11.01 4.41
C SER A 2 -9.65 9.87 3.41
N ASP A 3 -10.00 10.21 2.18
CA ASP A 3 -10.14 9.24 1.09
C ASP A 3 -8.82 8.47 0.84
N LEU A 4 -7.68 9.15 1.02
CA LEU A 4 -6.35 8.53 0.91
C LEU A 4 -6.07 7.53 2.03
N ASP A 5 -6.44 7.84 3.28
CA ASP A 5 -6.32 6.88 4.39
C ASP A 5 -7.16 5.63 4.11
N SER A 6 -8.38 5.83 3.61
CA SER A 6 -9.30 4.74 3.30
C SER A 6 -8.85 3.90 2.10
N LEU A 7 -8.13 4.51 1.15
CA LEU A 7 -7.47 3.80 0.06
C LEU A 7 -6.26 3.01 0.57
N LEU A 8 -5.44 3.62 1.44
CA LEU A 8 -4.24 2.99 2.00
C LEU A 8 -4.59 1.71 2.76
N GLU A 9 -5.62 1.74 3.60
CA GLU A 9 -6.07 0.55 4.35
C GLU A 9 -6.48 -0.58 3.39
N ARG A 10 -7.29 -0.28 2.36
CA ARG A 10 -7.69 -1.28 1.36
C ARG A 10 -6.51 -1.87 0.59
N LEU A 11 -5.50 -1.06 0.27
CA LEU A 11 -4.29 -1.52 -0.42
C LEU A 11 -3.44 -2.42 0.49
N LYS A 12 -3.27 -2.04 1.77
CA LYS A 12 -2.57 -2.84 2.77
C LYS A 12 -3.26 -4.18 3.02
N ASP A 13 -4.59 -4.20 3.09
CA ASP A 13 -5.36 -5.42 3.22
C ASP A 13 -5.23 -6.34 1.99
N ALA A 14 -5.27 -5.77 0.79
CA ALA A 14 -5.07 -6.52 -0.45
C ALA A 14 -3.64 -7.12 -0.51
N GLN A 15 -2.61 -6.34 -0.18
CA GLN A 15 -1.23 -6.81 -0.17
C GLN A 15 -1.02 -7.91 0.88
N ARG A 16 -1.55 -7.71 2.09
CA ARG A 16 -1.53 -8.72 3.17
C ARG A 16 -2.19 -10.02 2.70
N THR A 17 -3.34 -9.93 2.06
CA THR A 17 -4.05 -11.11 1.54
C THR A 17 -3.20 -11.88 0.54
N LEU A 18 -2.60 -11.19 -0.45
CA LEU A 18 -1.73 -11.84 -1.44
C LEU A 18 -0.49 -12.48 -0.80
N ILE A 19 0.13 -11.82 0.18
CA ILE A 19 1.29 -12.38 0.90
C ILE A 19 0.87 -13.64 1.68
N LEU A 20 -0.29 -13.62 2.34
CA LEU A 20 -0.80 -14.79 3.05
C LEU A 20 -1.19 -15.94 2.10
N GLU A 21 -1.66 -15.64 0.89
CA GLU A 21 -1.86 -16.64 -0.16
C GLU A 21 -0.54 -17.23 -0.65
N ALA A 22 0.46 -16.38 -0.92
CA ALA A 22 1.79 -16.78 -1.33
C ALA A 22 2.46 -17.69 -0.28
N ALA A 23 2.29 -17.40 1.00
CA ALA A 23 2.83 -18.17 2.11
C ALA A 23 2.25 -19.60 2.22
N LYS A 24 1.07 -19.87 1.63
CA LYS A 24 0.47 -21.22 1.60
C LYS A 24 1.10 -22.11 0.52
N ILE A 25 1.88 -21.56 -0.39
CA ILE A 25 2.53 -22.32 -1.46
C ILE A 25 3.78 -22.98 -0.88
N ALA A 26 3.86 -24.30 -0.95
CA ALA A 26 5.00 -25.09 -0.42
C ALA A 26 6.31 -24.91 -1.21
N MET A 27 6.27 -24.12 -2.28
CA MET A 27 7.37 -23.80 -3.19
C MET A 27 7.40 -22.29 -3.41
N LEU A 28 8.38 -21.80 -4.16
CA LEU A 28 8.44 -20.37 -4.52
C LEU A 28 7.13 -19.94 -5.20
N PRO A 29 6.50 -18.83 -4.76
CA PRO A 29 5.30 -18.31 -5.40
C PRO A 29 5.54 -17.96 -6.87
N PRO A 30 4.53 -18.07 -7.74
CA PRO A 30 4.67 -17.69 -9.14
C PRO A 30 5.12 -16.22 -9.30
N ASP A 31 5.96 -15.95 -10.30
CA ASP A 31 6.44 -14.60 -10.61
C ASP A 31 5.32 -13.57 -10.77
N SER A 32 4.17 -14.00 -11.32
CA SER A 32 2.99 -13.15 -11.47
C SER A 32 2.42 -12.70 -10.11
N MET A 33 2.46 -13.56 -9.09
CA MET A 33 2.03 -13.23 -7.73
C MET A 33 3.05 -12.30 -7.07
N LEU A 34 4.35 -12.57 -7.20
CA LEU A 34 5.41 -11.71 -6.69
C LEU A 34 5.34 -10.31 -7.31
N ARG A 35 5.11 -10.22 -8.63
CA ARG A 35 4.93 -8.93 -9.32
C ARG A 35 3.72 -8.16 -8.81
N ARG A 36 2.57 -8.81 -8.61
CA ARG A 36 1.38 -8.16 -8.05
C ARG A 36 1.62 -7.61 -6.64
N ILE A 37 2.38 -8.32 -5.80
CA ILE A 37 2.77 -7.85 -4.47
C ILE A 37 3.65 -6.59 -4.57
N ALA A 38 4.64 -6.61 -5.46
CA ALA A 38 5.54 -5.47 -5.69
C ALA A 38 4.79 -4.24 -6.26
N ASP A 39 3.85 -4.45 -7.19
CA ASP A 39 3.03 -3.37 -7.74
C ASP A 39 2.16 -2.72 -6.66
N LEU A 40 1.58 -3.51 -5.75
CA LEU A 40 0.85 -2.99 -4.59
C LEU A 40 1.77 -2.24 -3.63
N GLU A 41 2.98 -2.74 -3.38
CA GLU A 41 3.95 -2.07 -2.50
C GLU A 41 4.31 -0.67 -3.03
N ASN A 42 4.63 -0.57 -4.33
CA ASN A 42 4.91 0.71 -4.98
C ASN A 42 3.72 1.67 -4.91
N THR A 43 2.50 1.13 -5.06
CA THR A 43 1.27 1.93 -4.97
C THR A 43 1.03 2.43 -3.54
N ILE A 44 1.25 1.58 -2.54
CA ILE A 44 1.15 1.93 -1.11
C ILE A 44 2.12 3.06 -0.79
N ALA A 45 3.40 2.93 -1.19
CA ALA A 45 4.40 3.96 -0.95
C ALA A 45 4.02 5.31 -1.59
N ALA A 46 3.46 5.29 -2.80
CA ALA A 46 2.97 6.50 -3.45
C ALA A 46 1.81 7.16 -2.69
N VAL A 47 0.86 6.37 -2.15
CA VAL A 47 -0.26 6.88 -1.36
C VAL A 47 0.21 7.44 -0.01
N GLU A 48 1.14 6.75 0.67
CA GLU A 48 1.73 7.22 1.92
C GLU A 48 2.44 8.57 1.73
N ALA A 49 3.25 8.70 0.66
CA ALA A 49 3.90 9.96 0.31
C ALA A 49 2.90 11.11 0.08
N LEU A 50 1.76 10.84 -0.58
CA LEU A 50 0.73 11.85 -0.78
C LEU A 50 0.03 12.24 0.54
N ILE A 51 -0.21 11.29 1.44
CA ILE A 51 -0.79 11.58 2.76
C ILE A 51 0.16 12.50 3.56
N GLU A 52 1.45 12.16 3.57
CA GLU A 52 2.47 12.97 4.22
C GLU A 52 2.55 14.37 3.61
N GLU A 53 2.53 14.49 2.29
CA GLU A 53 2.53 15.77 1.59
C GLU A 53 1.32 16.64 1.99
N GLN A 54 0.12 16.06 2.04
CA GLN A 54 -1.10 16.76 2.44
C GLN A 54 -1.09 17.16 3.92
N ALA A 55 -0.46 16.36 4.79
CA ALA A 55 -0.27 16.72 6.19
C ALA A 55 0.69 17.92 6.32
N HIS A 56 1.81 17.91 5.59
CA HIS A 56 2.78 19.01 5.60
C HIS A 56 2.19 20.31 5.02
N ARG A 57 1.42 20.23 3.94
CA ARG A 57 0.73 21.40 3.36
C ARG A 57 -0.27 22.02 4.35
N ARG A 58 -1.01 21.20 5.10
CA ARG A 58 -1.93 21.69 6.15
C ARG A 58 -1.20 22.36 7.30
N GLY A 59 -0.07 21.81 7.73
CA GLY A 59 0.77 22.42 8.79
C GLY A 59 1.28 23.81 8.40
N ARG A 60 1.79 23.98 7.17
CA ARG A 60 2.28 25.27 6.66
C ARG A 60 1.20 26.33 6.41
N ALA A 61 -0.06 25.94 6.30
CA ALA A 61 -1.18 26.88 6.13
C ALA A 61 -1.74 27.39 7.46
N ALA A 62 -1.30 26.82 8.59
CA ALA A 62 -1.74 27.18 9.94
C ALA A 62 -0.74 28.07 10.69
N GLU A 63 0.43 28.35 10.10
CA GLU A 63 1.41 29.37 10.52
C GLU A 63 1.17 30.70 9.80
#